data_AF-A0A847Q0L0-F1
#
_entry.id   AF-A0A847Q0L0-F1
#
_cell.length_a   1.000
_cell.length_b   1.000
_cell.length_c   1.000
_cell.angle_alpha   90.00
_cell.angle_beta   90.00
_cell.angle_gamma   90.00
#
_symmetry.space_group_name_H-M   'P 1'
#
loop_
_entity.id
_entity.type
_entity.pdbx_description
1 polymer ?
#
loop_
_entity_poly.entity_id
_entity_poly.type
_entity_poly.pdbx_seq_one_letter_code
_entity_poly.pdbx_strand_id
1 'polypeptide(L)'
;MRLGPAFAPALLALAAAGCGTREVLPDEVLVSAGADGLRYVWQEGDSWRFLAWAILDSEDGEGFEALALTSGWNPSGPLPAPGDTVRLPLEPSLGSALESRLEAARLVRLATMEADSGRAEDAERTLRDAIAADPGWSIPAYDLALVLTERGDMAGAEAVLRPLAYKPRAALVLARIAWEHGDAEGALRLLETALLSDEPPGEALAAAALAYTITGNRSQASRLWLRLLQDPGAESALRLMAVLHSLDLD
;
A
#
# COMPACT_ATOMS: atom_id res chain seq x y z
N MET A 1 -7.49 22.75 -55.48
CA MET A 1 -6.58 23.52 -54.60
C MET A 1 -7.44 24.44 -53.73
N ARG A 2 -7.76 24.03 -52.50
CA ARG A 2 -8.35 24.88 -51.43
C ARG A 2 -7.93 24.33 -50.07
N LEU A 3 -7.45 25.21 -49.21
CA LEU A 3 -7.15 25.01 -47.79
C LEU A 3 -8.15 25.81 -46.95
N GLY A 4 -8.73 25.17 -45.94
CA GLY A 4 -9.30 25.71 -44.67
C GLY A 4 -10.43 26.76 -44.72
N PRO A 5 -11.09 27.11 -43.59
CA PRO A 5 -10.82 26.74 -42.19
C PRO A 5 -12.07 26.39 -41.31
N ALA A 6 -11.79 25.97 -40.06
CA ALA A 6 -12.53 26.23 -38.82
C ALA A 6 -13.62 25.26 -38.29
N PHE A 7 -13.61 25.18 -36.94
CA PHE A 7 -14.63 24.72 -35.96
C PHE A 7 -14.67 23.23 -35.53
N ALA A 8 -14.11 22.96 -34.35
CA ALA A 8 -14.63 22.01 -33.36
C ALA A 8 -15.91 22.60 -32.70
N PRO A 9 -16.66 21.94 -31.80
CA PRO A 9 -16.85 20.51 -31.47
C PRO A 9 -18.38 20.13 -31.47
N ALA A 10 -18.76 18.87 -31.20
CA ALA A 10 -19.95 18.53 -30.37
C ALA A 10 -20.23 17.02 -30.33
N LEU A 11 -20.04 16.50 -29.12
CA LEU A 11 -20.73 15.38 -28.49
C LEU A 11 -22.16 15.05 -28.98
N LEU A 12 -22.47 13.76 -28.83
CA LEU A 12 -23.78 13.11 -28.64
C LEU A 12 -24.54 12.65 -29.89
N ALA A 13 -24.36 11.37 -30.23
CA ALA A 13 -25.48 10.47 -30.52
C ALA A 13 -25.13 9.04 -30.11
N LEU A 14 -25.58 8.68 -28.91
CA LEU A 14 -25.73 7.30 -28.46
C LEU A 14 -26.66 6.53 -29.41
N ALA A 15 -26.38 5.22 -29.50
CA ALA A 15 -27.32 4.15 -29.78
C ALA A 15 -27.86 4.01 -31.23
N ALA A 16 -27.23 3.12 -32.00
CA ALA A 16 -27.86 1.87 -32.44
C ALA A 16 -26.87 0.99 -33.22
N ALA A 17 -26.74 -0.24 -32.74
CA ALA A 17 -26.22 -1.45 -33.37
C ALA A 17 -25.84 -1.38 -34.86
N GLY A 18 -24.56 -1.63 -35.14
CA GLY A 18 -24.10 -2.21 -36.39
C GLY A 18 -23.04 -3.25 -36.05
N CYS A 19 -23.31 -4.51 -36.37
CA CYS A 19 -22.45 -5.66 -36.13
C CYS A 19 -21.00 -5.41 -36.57
N GLY A 20 -20.15 -4.99 -35.64
CA GLY A 20 -18.71 -5.11 -35.75
C GLY A 20 -18.34 -6.48 -35.22
N THR A 21 -17.61 -7.26 -36.00
CA THR A 21 -16.95 -8.49 -35.55
C THR A 21 -16.36 -8.23 -34.17
N ARG A 22 -16.83 -8.97 -33.17
CA ARG A 22 -16.19 -9.03 -31.86
C ARG A 22 -14.79 -9.58 -32.15
N GLU A 23 -13.80 -8.70 -32.22
CA GLU A 23 -12.41 -9.13 -32.10
C GLU A 23 -12.33 -9.72 -30.71
N VAL A 24 -12.44 -11.05 -30.66
CA VAL A 24 -11.99 -11.83 -29.53
C VAL A 24 -10.53 -11.48 -29.43
N LEU A 25 -10.17 -10.68 -28.42
CA LEU A 25 -8.78 -10.53 -28.01
C LEU A 25 -8.20 -11.95 -27.94
N PRO A 26 -7.07 -12.24 -28.60
CA PRO A 26 -6.49 -13.58 -28.54
C PRO A 26 -6.35 -13.99 -27.06
N ASP A 27 -6.72 -15.24 -26.74
CA ASP A 27 -6.61 -15.79 -25.38
C ASP A 27 -5.19 -15.68 -24.81
N GLU A 28 -4.20 -15.53 -25.70
CA GLU A 28 -2.83 -15.20 -25.36
C GLU A 28 -2.54 -13.75 -25.77
N VAL A 29 -2.63 -12.84 -24.79
CA VAL A 29 -1.85 -11.62 -24.86
C VAL A 29 -0.39 -12.04 -24.75
N LEU A 30 0.26 -12.26 -25.89
CA LEU A 30 1.71 -12.33 -25.98
C LEU A 30 2.26 -10.93 -25.69
N VAL A 31 2.32 -10.58 -24.39
CA VAL A 31 3.26 -9.57 -23.93
C VAL A 31 4.63 -10.18 -24.17
N SER A 32 5.35 -9.70 -25.20
CA SER A 32 6.74 -10.07 -25.37
C SER A 32 7.48 -9.67 -24.10
N ALA A 33 7.81 -10.64 -23.25
CA ALA A 33 8.80 -10.44 -22.21
C ALA A 33 10.04 -9.93 -22.92
N GLY A 34 10.44 -8.69 -22.64
CA GLY A 34 11.76 -8.21 -23.04
C GLY A 34 12.77 -9.28 -22.63
N ALA A 35 13.72 -9.61 -23.52
CA ALA A 35 14.66 -10.70 -23.31
C ALA A 35 15.54 -10.54 -22.05
N ASP A 36 15.42 -9.41 -21.35
CA ASP A 36 16.29 -8.91 -20.29
C ASP A 36 15.66 -8.95 -18.88
N GLY A 37 14.55 -9.64 -18.66
CA GLY A 37 13.95 -9.78 -17.32
C GLY A 37 14.80 -10.59 -16.33
N LEU A 38 14.80 -10.19 -15.05
CA LEU A 38 15.47 -10.89 -13.95
C LEU A 38 14.91 -12.32 -13.79
N ARG A 39 15.81 -13.31 -13.78
CA ARG A 39 15.44 -14.71 -13.53
C ARG A 39 15.22 -14.94 -12.04
N TYR A 40 14.10 -15.55 -11.71
CA TYR A 40 13.74 -15.94 -10.34
C TYR A 40 13.32 -17.41 -10.33
N VAL A 41 13.81 -18.17 -9.35
CA VAL A 41 13.41 -19.57 -9.15
C VAL A 41 12.22 -19.58 -8.21
N TRP A 42 11.09 -20.05 -8.71
CA TRP A 42 9.84 -20.15 -7.97
C TRP A 42 10.02 -21.07 -6.76
N GLN A 43 9.57 -20.63 -5.59
CA GLN A 43 9.67 -21.37 -4.34
C GLN A 43 8.32 -21.92 -3.89
N GLU A 44 8.37 -22.86 -2.94
CA GLU A 44 7.17 -23.37 -2.31
C GLU A 44 6.43 -22.26 -1.56
N GLY A 45 5.12 -22.17 -1.77
CA GLY A 45 4.27 -21.13 -1.15
C GLY A 45 4.30 -19.77 -1.86
N ASP A 46 5.03 -19.62 -2.96
CA ASP A 46 4.99 -18.43 -3.80
C ASP A 46 3.65 -18.31 -4.55
N SER A 47 3.23 -17.07 -4.74
CA SER A 47 2.10 -16.69 -5.59
C SER A 47 2.38 -15.32 -6.20
N TRP A 48 1.73 -14.99 -7.32
CA TRP A 48 1.86 -13.67 -7.91
C TRP A 48 1.46 -12.55 -6.95
N ARG A 49 0.43 -12.78 -6.11
CA ARG A 49 0.01 -11.84 -5.07
C ARG A 49 1.08 -11.63 -4.01
N PHE A 50 1.70 -12.72 -3.55
CA PHE A 50 2.82 -12.64 -2.60
C PHE A 50 4.00 -11.87 -3.18
N LEU A 51 4.41 -12.17 -4.41
CA LEU A 51 5.49 -11.45 -5.08
C LEU A 51 5.13 -9.97 -5.29
N ALA A 52 3.90 -9.66 -5.72
CA ALA A 52 3.44 -8.30 -5.92
C ALA A 52 3.46 -7.49 -4.62
N TRP A 53 2.92 -8.04 -3.54
CA TRP A 53 2.97 -7.41 -2.22
C TRP A 53 4.41 -7.11 -1.78
N ALA A 54 5.32 -8.07 -1.93
CA ALA A 54 6.72 -7.89 -1.52
C ALA A 54 7.47 -6.88 -2.41
N ILE A 55 7.26 -6.91 -3.72
CA ILE A 55 8.02 -6.11 -4.70
C ILE A 55 7.45 -4.70 -4.84
N LEU A 56 6.12 -4.58 -4.90
CA LEU A 56 5.43 -3.33 -5.19
C LEU A 56 5.05 -2.55 -3.92
N ASP A 57 5.24 -3.13 -2.72
CA ASP A 57 4.83 -2.55 -1.45
C ASP A 57 3.32 -2.23 -1.43
N SER A 58 2.54 -3.00 -2.19
CA SER A 58 1.10 -2.79 -2.38
C SER A 58 0.28 -3.56 -1.36
N GLU A 59 -0.77 -2.92 -0.82
CA GLU A 59 -1.72 -3.60 0.04
C GLU A 59 -2.39 -4.76 -0.70
N ASP A 60 -2.57 -5.88 0.00
CA ASP A 60 -3.13 -7.12 -0.53
C ASP A 60 -2.47 -7.71 -1.80
N GLY A 61 -1.31 -7.19 -2.23
CA GLY A 61 -0.66 -7.61 -3.47
C GLY A 61 -1.38 -7.13 -4.73
N GLU A 62 -1.96 -5.93 -4.70
CA GLU A 62 -2.40 -5.23 -5.91
C GLU A 62 -1.27 -5.16 -6.96
N GLY A 63 -1.65 -5.21 -8.23
CA GLY A 63 -0.70 -5.27 -9.34
C GLY A 63 -0.18 -6.68 -9.67
N PHE A 64 -0.61 -7.72 -8.95
CA PHE A 64 -0.20 -9.10 -9.25
C PHE A 64 -0.57 -9.57 -10.66
N GLU A 65 -1.71 -9.14 -11.20
CA GLU A 65 -2.13 -9.49 -12.56
C GLU A 65 -1.17 -8.92 -13.58
N ALA A 66 -0.79 -7.64 -13.42
CA ALA A 66 0.19 -6.99 -14.26
C ALA A 66 1.56 -7.68 -14.13
N LEU A 67 1.98 -8.02 -12.91
CA LEU A 67 3.23 -8.74 -12.68
C LEU A 67 3.25 -10.11 -13.37
N ALA A 68 2.16 -10.88 -13.28
CA ALA A 68 2.04 -12.17 -13.93
C ALA A 68 2.05 -12.03 -15.47
N LEU A 69 1.21 -11.15 -16.02
CA LEU A 69 1.09 -10.94 -17.47
C LEU A 69 2.41 -10.47 -18.10
N THR A 70 3.09 -9.51 -17.45
CA THR A 70 4.40 -9.02 -17.92
C THR A 70 5.52 -10.04 -17.75
N SER A 71 5.35 -11.01 -16.85
CA SER A 71 6.23 -12.18 -16.73
C SER A 71 5.88 -13.32 -17.71
N GLY A 72 4.85 -13.14 -18.55
CA GLY A 72 4.40 -14.14 -19.54
C GLY A 72 3.47 -15.21 -18.98
N TRP A 73 2.81 -14.96 -17.85
CA TRP A 73 1.91 -15.90 -17.18
C TRP A 73 0.48 -15.39 -17.13
N ASN A 74 -0.49 -16.30 -17.30
CA ASN A 74 -1.91 -15.99 -17.09
C ASN A 74 -2.19 -15.88 -15.57
N PRO A 75 -2.68 -14.74 -15.05
CA PRO A 75 -2.96 -14.54 -13.62
C PRO A 75 -3.99 -15.53 -13.05
N SER A 76 -4.92 -15.99 -13.89
CA SER A 76 -5.97 -16.94 -13.54
C SER A 76 -5.60 -18.39 -13.90
N GLY A 77 -4.40 -18.59 -14.45
CA GLY A 77 -3.90 -19.90 -14.86
C GLY A 77 -3.20 -20.67 -13.72
N PRO A 78 -2.62 -21.85 -14.03
CA PRO A 78 -1.79 -22.56 -13.07
C PRO A 78 -0.54 -21.74 -12.72
N LEU A 79 -0.16 -21.77 -11.45
CA LEU A 79 1.09 -21.18 -10.98
C LEU A 79 2.31 -21.98 -11.46
N PRO A 80 3.49 -21.35 -11.56
CA PRO A 80 4.74 -22.07 -11.74
C PRO A 80 4.95 -23.11 -10.62
N ALA A 81 5.58 -24.24 -10.96
CA ALA A 81 5.93 -25.23 -9.97
C ALA A 81 7.19 -24.80 -9.18
N PRO A 82 7.34 -25.20 -7.91
CA PRO A 82 8.60 -24.97 -7.19
C PRO A 82 9.80 -25.52 -7.96
N GLY A 83 10.82 -24.69 -8.17
CA GLY A 83 11.98 -24.99 -9.00
C GLY A 83 11.89 -24.47 -10.44
N ASP A 84 10.71 -24.08 -10.92
CA ASP A 84 10.57 -23.44 -12.22
C ASP A 84 11.24 -22.06 -12.21
N THR A 85 11.88 -21.70 -13.32
CA THR A 85 12.46 -20.37 -13.48
C THR A 85 11.48 -19.46 -14.21
N VAL A 86 11.06 -18.39 -13.54
CA VAL A 86 10.26 -17.30 -14.14
C VAL A 86 11.14 -16.10 -14.46
N ARG A 87 10.66 -15.24 -15.37
CA ARG A 87 11.31 -13.97 -15.71
C ARG A 87 10.43 -12.84 -15.19
N LEU A 88 10.92 -12.13 -14.19
CA LEU A 88 10.24 -10.97 -13.64
C LEU A 88 10.58 -9.72 -14.47
N PRO A 89 9.66 -8.74 -14.59
CA PRO A 89 9.87 -7.46 -15.28
C PRO A 89 10.75 -6.52 -14.43
N LEU A 90 11.88 -7.02 -13.96
CA LEU A 90 12.83 -6.32 -13.11
C LEU A 90 14.21 -6.32 -13.76
N GLU A 91 14.98 -5.27 -13.51
CA GLU A 91 16.37 -5.17 -13.94
C GLU A 91 17.21 -6.32 -13.36
N PRO A 92 18.05 -7.00 -14.15
CA PRO A 92 18.88 -8.12 -13.68
C PRO A 92 19.81 -7.77 -12.51
N SER A 93 20.19 -6.50 -12.36
CA SER A 93 21.03 -6.00 -11.27
C SER A 93 20.35 -6.08 -9.90
N LEU A 94 19.02 -6.20 -9.86
CA LEU A 94 18.22 -6.26 -8.63
C LEU A 94 18.14 -7.66 -8.02
N GLY A 95 18.83 -8.68 -8.57
CA GLY A 95 18.75 -10.07 -8.10
C GLY A 95 18.95 -10.24 -6.60
N SER A 96 20.05 -9.72 -6.04
CA SER A 96 20.33 -9.82 -4.61
C SER A 96 19.33 -9.05 -3.73
N ALA A 97 18.85 -7.89 -4.20
CA ALA A 97 17.84 -7.11 -3.51
C ALA A 97 16.48 -7.83 -3.51
N LEU A 98 16.12 -8.47 -4.63
CA LEU A 98 14.91 -9.30 -4.72
C LEU A 98 14.98 -10.50 -3.77
N GLU A 99 16.11 -11.20 -3.73
CA GLU A 99 16.31 -12.33 -2.82
C GLU A 99 16.13 -11.89 -1.36
N SER A 100 16.79 -10.79 -0.97
CA SER A 100 16.69 -10.20 0.38
C SER A 100 15.25 -9.78 0.71
N ARG A 101 14.56 -9.14 -0.25
CA ARG A 101 13.16 -8.72 -0.10
C ARG A 101 12.22 -9.90 0.07
N LEU A 102 12.35 -10.93 -0.77
CA LEU A 102 11.45 -12.09 -0.72
C LEU A 102 11.71 -12.94 0.54
N GLU A 103 12.94 -13.01 1.01
CA GLU A 103 13.25 -13.63 2.31
C GLU A 103 12.58 -12.87 3.46
N ALA A 104 12.77 -11.55 3.53
CA ALA A 104 12.10 -10.71 4.51
C ALA A 104 10.58 -10.88 4.44
N ALA A 105 10.01 -10.96 3.23
CA ALA A 105 8.57 -11.12 3.00
C ALA A 105 8.03 -12.47 3.51
N ARG A 106 8.80 -13.55 3.41
CA ARG A 106 8.44 -14.84 4.00
C ARG A 106 8.46 -14.78 5.53
N LEU A 107 9.48 -14.14 6.10
CA LEU A 107 9.57 -13.93 7.54
C LEU A 107 8.39 -13.10 8.07
N VAL A 108 7.97 -12.05 7.35
CA VAL A 108 6.76 -11.29 7.71
C VAL A 108 5.53 -12.18 7.71
N ARG A 109 5.29 -12.99 6.66
CA ARG A 109 4.15 -13.93 6.64
C ARG A 109 4.17 -14.90 7.82
N LEU A 110 5.33 -15.43 8.16
CA LEU A 110 5.49 -16.30 9.33
C LEU A 110 5.13 -15.55 10.61
N ALA A 111 5.64 -14.33 10.79
CA ALA A 111 5.35 -13.51 11.95
C ALA A 111 3.84 -13.17 12.08
N THR A 112 3.16 -12.90 10.96
CA THR A 112 1.70 -12.71 10.94
C THR A 112 1.00 -13.96 11.49
N MET A 113 1.38 -15.15 11.02
CA MET A 113 0.80 -16.42 11.50
C MET A 113 1.10 -16.67 12.99
N GLU A 114 2.27 -16.26 13.47
CA GLU A 114 2.65 -16.34 14.89
C GLU A 114 1.81 -15.41 15.74
N ALA A 115 1.65 -14.15 15.33
CA ALA A 115 0.80 -13.15 16.00
C ALA A 115 -0.66 -13.60 16.05
N ASP A 116 -1.23 -14.05 14.93
CA ASP A 116 -2.60 -14.57 14.84
C ASP A 116 -2.84 -15.79 15.74
N SER A 117 -1.78 -16.57 16.00
CA SER A 117 -1.81 -17.71 16.91
C SER A 117 -1.57 -17.33 18.38
N GLY A 118 -1.47 -16.04 18.70
CA GLY A 118 -1.17 -15.55 20.05
C GLY A 118 0.28 -15.72 20.50
N ARG A 119 1.21 -16.04 19.58
CA ARG A 119 2.65 -16.17 19.85
C ARG A 119 3.39 -14.86 19.55
N ALA A 120 3.03 -13.80 20.25
CA ALA A 120 3.52 -12.45 19.96
C ALA A 120 5.05 -12.30 20.15
N GLU A 121 5.65 -13.00 21.11
CA GLU A 121 7.11 -13.03 21.30
C GLU A 121 7.86 -13.72 20.15
N ASP A 122 7.24 -14.70 19.50
CA ASP A 122 7.81 -15.34 18.32
C ASP A 122 7.75 -14.39 17.13
N ALA A 123 6.57 -13.80 16.89
CA ALA A 123 6.36 -12.81 15.84
C ALA A 123 7.36 -11.64 15.95
N GLU A 124 7.59 -11.13 17.16
CA GLU A 124 8.55 -10.05 17.43
C GLU A 124 9.98 -10.41 17.01
N ARG A 125 10.43 -11.64 17.28
CA ARG A 125 11.77 -12.10 16.85
C ARG A 125 11.81 -12.26 15.34
N THR A 126 10.81 -12.93 14.77
CA THR A 126 10.73 -13.17 13.32
C THR A 126 10.70 -11.86 12.53
N LEU A 127 10.01 -10.83 13.03
CA LEU A 127 10.01 -9.50 12.40
C LEU A 127 11.35 -8.79 12.50
N ARG A 128 12.11 -8.98 13.58
CA ARG A 128 13.49 -8.46 13.64
C ARG A 128 14.41 -9.15 12.64
N ASP A 129 14.23 -10.45 12.43
CA ASP A 129 14.94 -11.19 11.39
C ASP A 129 14.55 -10.69 9.99
N ALA A 130 13.26 -10.37 9.77
CA ALA A 130 12.79 -9.77 8.52
C ALA A 130 13.40 -8.38 8.26
N ILE A 131 13.50 -7.53 9.29
CA ILE A 131 14.19 -6.23 9.21
C ILE A 131 15.67 -6.43 8.89
N ALA A 132 16.32 -7.44 9.47
CA ALA A 132 17.72 -7.73 9.19
C ALA A 132 17.93 -8.24 7.76
N ALA A 133 16.97 -8.99 7.21
CA ALA A 133 17.01 -9.50 5.84
C ALA A 133 16.85 -8.38 4.80
N ASP A 134 15.93 -7.43 5.00
CA ASP A 134 15.85 -6.21 4.18
C ASP A 134 15.63 -4.95 5.04
N PRO A 135 16.72 -4.27 5.47
CA PRO A 135 16.64 -3.07 6.28
C PRO A 135 15.97 -1.87 5.58
N GLY A 136 15.85 -1.89 4.26
CA GLY A 136 15.20 -0.85 3.47
C GLY A 136 13.69 -1.02 3.36
N TRP A 137 13.17 -2.19 3.74
CA TRP A 137 11.74 -2.48 3.64
C TRP A 137 11.00 -2.16 4.93
N SER A 138 10.01 -1.29 4.83
CA SER A 138 9.33 -0.72 6.00
C SER A 138 8.23 -1.61 6.57
N ILE A 139 7.70 -2.57 5.81
CA ILE A 139 6.59 -3.44 6.27
C ILE A 139 6.94 -4.19 7.56
N PRO A 140 8.07 -4.91 7.66
CA PRO A 140 8.48 -5.57 8.91
C PRO A 140 8.53 -4.64 10.12
N ALA A 141 8.97 -3.40 9.93
CA ALA A 141 9.03 -2.41 11.01
C ALA A 141 7.64 -1.94 11.44
N TYR A 142 6.69 -1.80 10.51
CA TYR A 142 5.29 -1.50 10.82
C TYR A 142 4.63 -2.62 11.62
N ASP A 143 4.79 -3.85 11.16
CA ASP A 143 4.19 -5.02 11.81
C ASP A 143 4.81 -5.23 13.20
N LEU A 144 6.13 -5.01 13.34
CA LEU A 144 6.81 -5.07 14.64
C LEU A 144 6.27 -4.01 15.59
N ALA A 145 6.08 -2.78 15.11
CA ALA A 145 5.52 -1.72 15.92
C ALA A 145 4.09 -2.05 16.36
N LEU A 146 3.26 -2.65 15.50
CA LEU A 146 1.91 -3.09 15.86
C LEU A 146 1.97 -4.12 17.00
N VAL A 147 2.76 -5.19 16.85
CA VAL A 147 2.95 -6.22 17.88
C VAL A 147 3.43 -5.62 19.21
N LEU A 148 4.35 -4.65 19.17
CA LEU A 148 4.84 -3.97 20.36
C LEU A 148 3.75 -3.10 21.01
N THR A 149 2.96 -2.35 20.23
CA THR A 149 1.86 -1.54 20.76
C THR A 149 0.76 -2.38 21.39
N GLU A 150 0.40 -3.53 20.80
CA GLU A 150 -0.60 -4.45 21.35
C GLU A 150 -0.17 -5.05 22.71
N ARG A 151 1.15 -5.19 22.92
CA ARG A 151 1.75 -5.62 24.18
C ARG A 151 1.99 -4.48 25.17
N GLY A 152 1.68 -3.24 24.79
CA GLY A 152 1.88 -2.04 25.60
C GLY A 152 3.31 -1.50 25.61
N ASP A 153 4.22 -2.02 24.78
CA ASP A 153 5.58 -1.49 24.62
C ASP A 153 5.60 -0.34 23.60
N MET A 154 5.04 0.80 24.00
CA MET A 154 5.00 2.00 23.17
C MET A 154 6.40 2.55 22.87
N ALA A 155 7.35 2.41 23.82
CA ALA A 155 8.72 2.88 23.66
C ALA A 155 9.48 2.05 22.62
N GLY A 156 9.29 0.72 22.63
CA GLY A 156 9.83 -0.17 21.61
C GLY A 156 9.26 0.14 20.23
N ALA A 157 7.94 0.32 20.13
CA ALA A 157 7.29 0.69 18.87
C ALA A 157 7.81 2.02 18.31
N GLU A 158 7.94 3.04 19.16
CA GLU A 158 8.52 4.33 18.78
C GLU A 158 9.97 4.17 18.27
N ALA A 159 10.80 3.40 18.99
CA ALA A 159 12.19 3.18 18.61
C ALA A 159 12.34 2.55 17.23
N VAL A 160 11.46 1.60 16.88
CA VAL A 160 11.42 0.92 15.58
C VAL A 160 10.94 1.86 14.47
N LEU A 161 9.93 2.69 14.73
CA LEU A 161 9.31 3.54 13.70
C LEU A 161 10.00 4.89 13.48
N ARG A 162 10.72 5.41 14.48
CA ARG A 162 11.35 6.74 14.40
C ARG A 162 12.23 6.94 13.15
N PRO A 163 13.05 5.97 12.69
CA PRO A 163 13.81 6.10 11.45
C PRO A 163 12.92 6.23 10.20
N LEU A 164 11.69 5.75 10.27
CA LEU A 164 10.71 5.72 9.19
C LEU A 164 9.69 6.87 9.28
N ALA A 165 9.84 7.81 10.21
CA ALA A 165 8.86 8.88 10.49
C ALA A 165 8.49 9.76 9.28
N TYR A 166 9.28 9.74 8.20
CA TYR A 166 8.98 10.41 6.94
C TYR A 166 7.96 9.66 6.07
N LYS A 167 7.71 8.37 6.35
CA LYS A 167 6.71 7.57 5.66
C LYS A 167 5.34 7.76 6.33
N PRO A 168 4.24 7.90 5.57
CA PRO A 168 2.92 8.23 6.13
C PRO A 168 2.42 7.27 7.22
N ARG A 169 2.57 5.96 7.01
CA ARG A 169 2.12 4.95 7.98
C ARG A 169 2.93 4.99 9.28
N ALA A 170 4.24 5.22 9.21
CA ALA A 170 5.08 5.40 10.41
C ALA A 170 4.65 6.64 11.19
N ALA A 171 4.49 7.75 10.47
CA ALA A 171 4.15 9.04 11.05
C ALA A 171 2.80 8.99 11.76
N LEU A 172 1.81 8.29 11.18
CA LEU A 172 0.50 8.08 11.80
C LEU A 172 0.60 7.34 13.15
N VAL A 173 1.33 6.22 13.20
CA VAL A 173 1.48 5.45 14.45
C VAL A 173 2.27 6.24 15.49
N LEU A 174 3.36 6.90 15.09
CA LEU A 174 4.13 7.77 15.98
C LEU A 174 3.29 8.94 16.51
N ALA A 175 2.40 9.50 15.69
CA ALA A 175 1.50 10.56 16.12
C ALA A 175 0.52 10.09 17.21
N ARG A 176 -0.03 8.88 17.06
CA ARG A 176 -0.87 8.25 18.10
C ARG A 176 -0.08 8.12 19.40
N ILE A 177 1.14 7.60 19.34
CA ILE A 177 2.02 7.46 20.52
C ILE A 177 2.28 8.83 21.15
N ALA A 178 2.65 9.84 20.38
CA ALA A 178 2.89 11.20 20.89
C ALA A 178 1.64 11.80 21.55
N TRP A 179 0.46 11.59 20.94
CA TRP A 179 -0.82 12.06 21.47
C TRP A 179 -1.17 11.42 22.81
N GLU A 180 -0.99 10.11 22.94
CA GLU A 180 -1.23 9.37 24.19
C GLU A 180 -0.29 9.82 25.33
N HIS A 181 0.93 10.26 24.99
CA HIS A 181 1.87 10.85 25.94
C HIS A 181 1.61 12.34 26.24
N GLY A 182 0.56 12.92 25.66
CA GLY A 182 0.18 14.33 25.86
C GLY A 182 0.98 15.32 25.02
N ASP A 183 1.84 14.86 24.11
CA ASP A 183 2.54 15.72 23.13
C ASP A 183 1.65 15.96 21.91
N ALA A 184 0.59 16.75 22.10
CA ALA A 184 -0.36 17.10 21.04
C ALA A 184 0.32 17.85 19.88
N GLU A 185 1.36 18.64 20.16
CA GLU A 185 2.08 19.40 19.14
C GLU A 185 2.96 18.48 18.29
N GLY A 186 3.68 17.55 18.92
CA GLY A 186 4.45 16.51 18.22
C GLY A 186 3.57 15.58 17.40
N ALA A 187 2.43 15.18 17.94
CA ALA A 187 1.44 14.39 17.21
C ALA A 187 0.96 15.12 15.95
N LEU A 188 0.62 16.42 16.04
CA LEU A 188 0.21 17.20 14.88
C LEU A 188 1.31 17.29 13.82
N ARG A 189 2.58 17.52 14.19
CA ARG A 189 3.70 17.55 13.22
C ARG A 189 3.88 16.21 12.48
N LEU A 190 3.70 15.11 13.19
CA LEU A 190 3.77 13.77 12.61
C LEU A 190 2.57 13.51 11.69
N LEU A 191 1.37 13.92 12.09
CA LEU A 191 0.18 13.83 11.23
C LEU A 191 0.35 14.68 9.96
N GLU A 192 0.86 15.90 10.07
CA GLU A 192 1.19 16.74 8.91
C GLU A 192 2.16 16.06 7.96
N THR A 193 3.17 15.34 8.48
CA THR A 193 4.09 14.53 7.67
C THR A 193 3.36 13.42 6.91
N ALA A 194 2.41 12.74 7.56
CA ALA A 194 1.60 11.72 6.89
C ALA A 194 0.72 12.29 5.76
N LEU A 195 0.30 13.55 5.90
CA LEU A 195 -0.52 14.24 4.90
C LEU A 195 0.25 14.77 3.69
N LEU A 196 1.59 14.72 3.70
CA LEU A 196 2.42 15.15 2.57
C LEU A 196 2.42 14.17 1.38
N SER A 197 1.90 12.95 1.57
CA SER A 197 1.71 11.98 0.48
C SER A 197 0.67 12.51 -0.52
N ASP A 198 0.85 12.21 -1.81
CA ASP A 198 -0.14 12.49 -2.85
C ASP A 198 -1.48 11.81 -2.52
N GLU A 199 -1.39 10.58 -2.03
CA GLU A 199 -2.49 9.76 -1.50
C GLU A 199 -2.21 9.48 -0.02
N PRO A 200 -2.62 10.38 0.90
CA PRO A 200 -2.45 10.13 2.32
C PRO A 200 -3.48 9.10 2.80
N PRO A 201 -3.11 8.21 3.75
CA PRO A 201 -4.06 7.25 4.33
C PRO A 201 -5.31 7.96 4.89
N GLY A 202 -6.48 7.35 4.72
CA GLY A 202 -7.73 7.90 5.24
C GLY A 202 -7.70 8.08 6.76
N GLU A 203 -7.01 7.18 7.46
CA GLU A 203 -6.79 7.23 8.90
C GLU A 203 -5.93 8.42 9.30
N ALA A 204 -4.94 8.79 8.47
CA ALA A 204 -4.12 9.98 8.71
C ALA A 204 -4.95 11.26 8.56
N LEU A 205 -5.83 11.31 7.57
CA LEU A 205 -6.79 12.42 7.41
C LEU A 205 -7.72 12.52 8.64
N ALA A 206 -8.32 11.41 9.05
CA ALA A 206 -9.23 11.37 10.20
C ALA A 206 -8.53 11.74 11.51
N ALA A 207 -7.34 11.17 11.78
CA ALA A 207 -6.57 11.47 12.99
C ALA A 207 -6.14 12.94 13.06
N ALA A 208 -5.67 13.51 11.94
CA ALA A 208 -5.35 14.93 11.86
C ALA A 208 -6.59 15.82 12.07
N ALA A 209 -7.72 15.45 11.47
CA ALA A 209 -8.96 16.20 11.63
C ALA A 209 -9.45 16.19 13.09
N LEU A 210 -9.40 15.02 13.77
CA LEU A 210 -9.69 14.91 15.20
C LEU A 210 -8.75 15.75 16.05
N ALA A 211 -7.45 15.66 15.80
CA ALA A 211 -6.44 16.42 16.53
C ALA A 211 -6.68 17.94 16.39
N TYR A 212 -7.03 18.41 15.19
CA TYR A 212 -7.39 19.81 14.97
C TYR A 212 -8.72 20.22 15.61
N THR A 213 -9.72 19.34 15.66
CA THR A 213 -10.97 19.59 16.40
C THR A 213 -10.68 19.80 17.88
N ILE A 214 -9.89 18.90 18.48
CA ILE A 214 -9.59 18.92 19.92
C ILE A 214 -8.72 20.13 20.29
N THR A 215 -7.75 20.47 19.45
CA THR A 215 -6.86 21.64 19.67
C THR A 215 -7.51 22.98 19.30
N GLY A 216 -8.76 22.96 18.81
CA GLY A 216 -9.54 24.16 18.52
C GLY A 216 -9.28 24.79 17.15
N ASN A 217 -8.50 24.16 16.28
CA ASN A 217 -8.27 24.62 14.92
C ASN A 217 -9.38 24.14 13.97
N ARG A 218 -10.59 24.67 14.15
CA ARG A 218 -11.79 24.27 13.39
C ARG A 218 -11.59 24.37 11.88
N SER A 219 -10.87 25.39 11.40
CA SER A 219 -10.65 25.59 9.96
C SER A 219 -9.88 24.43 9.32
N GLN A 220 -8.85 23.93 9.99
CA GLN A 220 -8.08 22.78 9.53
C GLN A 220 -8.91 21.50 9.62
N ALA A 221 -9.59 21.29 10.76
CA ALA A 221 -10.46 20.15 10.97
C ALA A 221 -11.54 20.01 9.89
N SER A 222 -12.31 21.07 9.62
CA SER A 222 -13.37 21.07 8.60
C SER A 222 -12.83 20.73 7.21
N ARG A 223 -11.66 21.26 6.82
CA ARG A 223 -11.05 20.95 5.51
C ARG A 223 -10.72 19.47 5.38
N LEU A 224 -10.15 18.87 6.42
CA LEU A 224 -9.77 17.46 6.39
C LEU A 224 -10.99 16.53 6.43
N TRP A 225 -12.02 16.87 7.22
CA TRP A 225 -13.28 16.13 7.21
C TRP A 225 -13.97 16.17 5.85
N LEU A 226 -14.02 17.33 5.20
CA LEU A 226 -14.56 17.46 3.85
C LEU A 226 -13.77 16.67 2.82
N ARG A 227 -12.42 16.68 2.90
CA ARG A 227 -11.58 15.86 2.02
C ARG A 227 -11.89 14.38 2.17
N LEU A 228 -12.04 13.89 3.40
CA LEU A 228 -12.37 12.49 3.69
C LEU A 228 -13.79 12.11 3.21
N LEU A 229 -14.77 13.01 3.29
CA LEU A 229 -16.12 12.79 2.74
C LEU A 229 -16.14 12.74 1.21
N GLN A 230 -15.25 13.50 0.56
CA GLN A 230 -15.14 13.57 -0.89
C GLN A 230 -14.33 12.40 -1.48
N ASP A 231 -13.60 11.67 -0.64
CA ASP A 231 -12.81 10.51 -1.04
C ASP A 231 -13.73 9.29 -1.29
N PRO A 232 -13.88 8.84 -2.55
CA PRO A 232 -14.68 7.66 -2.86
C PRO A 232 -14.05 6.36 -2.34
N GLY A 233 -12.72 6.34 -2.21
CA GLY A 233 -11.94 5.19 -1.74
C GLY A 233 -11.85 5.07 -0.23
N ALA A 234 -12.11 6.16 0.51
CA ALA A 234 -12.08 6.14 1.98
C ALA A 234 -13.08 5.13 2.56
N GLU A 235 -12.66 4.45 3.62
CA GLU A 235 -13.51 3.49 4.33
C GLU A 235 -14.82 4.14 4.80
N SER A 236 -15.91 3.39 4.73
CA SER A 236 -17.23 3.88 5.13
C SER A 236 -17.27 4.30 6.61
N ALA A 237 -16.51 3.65 7.49
CA ALA A 237 -16.41 4.03 8.90
C ALA A 237 -15.77 5.42 9.07
N LEU A 238 -14.70 5.70 8.32
CA LEU A 238 -14.02 7.00 8.34
C LEU A 238 -14.90 8.12 7.78
N ARG A 239 -15.68 7.84 6.72
CA ARG A 239 -16.65 8.81 6.18
C ARG A 239 -17.80 9.08 7.17
N LEU A 240 -18.30 8.06 7.87
CA LEU A 240 -19.32 8.26 8.90
C LEU A 240 -18.80 9.13 10.06
N MET A 241 -17.56 8.89 10.50
CA MET A 241 -16.89 9.73 11.49
C MET A 241 -16.80 11.19 11.01
N ALA A 242 -16.44 11.41 9.74
CA ALA A 242 -16.39 12.74 9.15
C ALA A 242 -17.76 13.45 9.14
N VAL A 243 -18.85 12.72 8.84
CA VAL A 243 -20.21 13.28 8.93
C VAL A 243 -20.51 13.75 10.36
N LEU A 244 -20.28 12.89 11.36
CA LEU A 244 -20.56 13.20 12.75
C LEU A 244 -19.82 14.47 13.21
N HIS A 245 -18.53 14.56 12.93
CA HIS A 245 -17.74 15.73 13.33
C HIS A 245 -17.98 16.97 12.46
N SER A 246 -18.46 16.83 11.23
CA SER A 246 -18.84 17.98 10.40
C SER A 246 -20.08 18.71 10.92
N LEU A 247 -20.99 17.99 11.59
CA LEU A 247 -22.21 18.55 12.19
C LEU A 247 -21.94 19.32 13.50
N ASP A 248 -20.84 19.01 14.18
CA ASP A 248 -20.44 19.64 15.45
C ASP A 248 -19.58 20.92 15.26
N LEU A 249 -19.21 21.24 14.02
CA LEU A 249 -18.31 22.35 13.70
C LEU A 249 -19.02 23.65 13.27
N ASP A 250 -20.34 23.59 13.04
CA ASP A 250 -21.25 24.74 12.87
C ASP A 250 -21.40 25.55 14.18
#